data_AF-A0A1F3BCM3-F1
#
_entry.id   AF-A0A1F3BCM3-F1
#
_cell.length_a   1.000
_cell.length_b   1.000
_cell.length_c   1.000
_cell.angle_alpha   90.00
_cell.angle_beta   90.00
_cell.angle_gamma   90.00
#
_symmetry.space_group_name_H-M   'P 1'
#
loop_
_entity.id
_entity.type
_entity.pdbx_description
1 polymer ?
#
loop_
_entity_poly.entity_id
_entity_poly.type
_entity_poly.pdbx_seq_one_letter_code
_entity_poly.pdbx_strand_id
1 'polypeptide(L)'
;MTFYSFPIGKLIDSIKTNQPILLTNELIKLLKNHRLLPYFLQNNLCEKTENMKLFFQENSKKNFKFFNKILELNEAFYKKNINFNILKGVVLSKQIYNDIGSRECRDIDLLIEEKNTNVVHDILLKQNFHLRESNKLQNKTYQKYFHHVSYLNSNEKIMIELHWRPFSIESFFPENDFSKISKKVIVSNQEISVLNNEYNLIYLCIHGSLHMFSELIWILDIAKFIKTQEIDWNKIQQISKLWRIERPISMSIFLASFLCNATIPNEYKNPDKKTKKLINLVLRQLPNEKRNLAYRIKKLIYFINLKDGFIYKWNNIKYRFFRALIQ
;
A
#
# COMPACT_ATOMS: atom_id res chain seq x y z
N MET A 1 -23.74 11.60 3.89
CA MET A 1 -22.89 10.38 3.82
C MET A 1 -23.16 9.59 5.09
N THR A 2 -24.03 8.58 5.08
CA THR A 2 -24.33 7.81 6.30
C THR A 2 -23.70 6.42 6.20
N PHE A 3 -22.39 6.35 6.46
CA PHE A 3 -21.67 5.07 6.69
C PHE A 3 -22.24 4.29 7.86
N TYR A 4 -22.80 5.04 8.81
CA TYR A 4 -23.42 4.59 10.05
C TYR A 4 -24.58 3.60 9.85
N SER A 5 -25.19 3.53 8.66
CA SER A 5 -26.23 2.53 8.38
C SER A 5 -25.66 1.14 8.03
N PHE A 6 -24.35 1.00 7.89
CA PHE A 6 -23.68 -0.27 7.59
C PHE A 6 -22.78 -0.70 8.76
N PRO A 7 -22.54 -2.00 8.96
CA PRO A 7 -21.66 -2.50 10.02
C PRO A 7 -20.24 -1.92 9.97
N ILE A 8 -19.75 -1.58 8.77
CA ILE A 8 -18.46 -0.90 8.59
C ILE A 8 -18.38 0.45 9.32
N GLY A 9 -19.51 1.14 9.53
CA GLY A 9 -19.60 2.36 10.33
C GLY A 9 -19.14 2.13 11.78
N LYS A 10 -19.53 1.01 12.39
CA LYS A 10 -19.08 0.64 13.74
C LYS A 10 -17.57 0.43 13.83
N LEU A 11 -16.97 -0.17 12.79
CA LEU A 11 -15.50 -0.31 12.71
C LEU A 11 -14.82 1.07 12.63
N ILE A 12 -15.36 1.96 11.78
CA ILE A 12 -14.85 3.32 11.62
C ILE A 12 -14.95 4.11 12.94
N ASP A 13 -16.08 4.03 13.64
CA ASP A 13 -16.26 4.72 14.92
C ASP A 13 -15.33 4.20 16.00
N SER A 14 -15.13 2.87 16.08
CA SER A 14 -14.15 2.26 16.98
C SER A 14 -12.73 2.76 16.70
N ILE A 15 -12.32 2.83 15.42
CA ILE A 15 -11.01 3.36 15.03
C ILE A 15 -10.84 4.83 15.43
N LYS A 16 -11.87 5.66 15.21
CA LYS A 16 -11.83 7.10 15.50
C LYS A 16 -11.76 7.41 16.99
N THR A 17 -12.59 6.71 17.77
CA THR A 17 -12.78 6.96 19.21
C THR A 17 -11.84 6.14 20.07
N ASN A 18 -11.14 5.17 19.46
CA ASN A 18 -10.31 4.18 20.14
C ASN A 18 -11.10 3.42 21.23
N GLN A 19 -12.39 3.15 20.97
CA GLN A 19 -13.28 2.44 21.88
C GLN A 19 -13.52 1.00 21.40
N PRO A 20 -13.58 0.02 22.31
CA PRO A 20 -13.84 -1.36 21.96
C PRO A 20 -15.28 -1.55 21.44
N ILE A 21 -15.46 -2.53 20.58
CA ILE A 21 -16.77 -2.93 20.05
C ILE A 21 -17.04 -4.41 20.27
N LEU A 22 -18.30 -4.75 20.47
CA LEU A 22 -18.77 -6.13 20.47
C LEU A 22 -18.79 -6.66 19.04
N LEU A 23 -18.17 -7.82 18.81
CA LEU A 23 -18.05 -8.40 17.47
C LEU A 23 -19.23 -9.32 17.16
N THR A 24 -19.93 -9.00 16.08
CA THR A 24 -20.83 -9.94 15.39
C THR A 24 -20.05 -10.71 14.32
N ASN A 25 -20.59 -11.84 13.84
CA ASN A 25 -19.98 -12.61 12.74
C ASN A 25 -19.72 -11.75 11.49
N GLU A 26 -20.62 -10.80 11.21
CA GLU A 26 -20.47 -9.86 10.10
C GLU A 26 -19.30 -8.89 10.32
N LEU A 27 -19.14 -8.34 11.53
CA LEU A 27 -18.00 -7.48 11.87
C LEU A 27 -16.67 -8.23 11.81
N ILE A 28 -16.65 -9.50 12.22
CA ILE A 28 -15.46 -10.36 12.10
C ILE A 28 -15.07 -10.54 10.63
N LYS A 29 -16.06 -10.79 9.75
CA LYS A 29 -15.82 -10.90 8.31
C LYS A 29 -15.25 -9.60 7.74
N LEU A 30 -15.81 -8.45 8.12
CA LEU A 30 -15.31 -7.14 7.70
C LEU A 30 -13.90 -6.85 8.22
N LEU A 31 -13.60 -7.16 9.49
CA LEU A 31 -12.24 -7.01 10.04
C LEU A 31 -11.21 -7.82 9.26
N LYS A 32 -11.55 -9.04 8.85
CA LYS A 32 -10.68 -9.87 8.00
C LYS A 32 -10.55 -9.30 6.58
N ASN A 33 -11.67 -8.96 5.93
CA ASN A 33 -11.67 -8.44 4.56
C ASN A 33 -10.93 -7.11 4.42
N HIS A 34 -11.02 -6.25 5.43
CA HIS A 34 -10.28 -4.98 5.48
C HIS A 34 -8.94 -5.09 6.21
N ARG A 35 -8.52 -6.29 6.64
CA ARG A 35 -7.23 -6.60 7.29
C ARG A 35 -6.94 -5.80 8.55
N LEU A 36 -7.98 -5.52 9.31
CA LEU A 36 -7.93 -4.75 10.55
C LEU A 36 -7.88 -5.64 11.80
N LEU A 37 -8.10 -6.96 11.68
CA LEU A 37 -8.18 -7.84 12.84
C LEU A 37 -6.92 -7.78 13.73
N PRO A 38 -5.67 -7.85 13.20
CA PRO A 38 -4.48 -7.72 14.05
C PRO A 38 -4.42 -6.38 14.80
N TYR A 39 -4.77 -5.29 14.12
CA TYR A 39 -4.81 -3.95 14.72
C TYR A 39 -5.83 -3.89 15.88
N PHE A 40 -7.05 -4.42 15.69
CA PHE A 40 -8.08 -4.43 16.72
C PHE A 40 -7.66 -5.25 17.93
N LEU A 41 -7.05 -6.42 17.71
CA LEU A 41 -6.58 -7.28 18.81
C LEU A 41 -5.42 -6.64 19.58
N GLN A 42 -4.44 -6.03 18.88
CA GLN A 42 -3.31 -5.37 19.52
C GLN A 42 -3.76 -4.18 20.39
N ASN A 43 -4.75 -3.42 19.92
CA ASN A 43 -5.24 -2.21 20.60
C ASN A 43 -6.42 -2.49 21.55
N ASN A 44 -6.73 -3.76 21.83
CA ASN A 44 -7.86 -4.17 22.69
C ASN A 44 -9.21 -3.53 22.27
N LEU A 45 -9.43 -3.35 20.95
CA LEU A 45 -10.65 -2.77 20.39
C LEU A 45 -11.76 -3.80 20.18
N CYS A 46 -11.52 -5.05 20.54
CA CYS A 46 -12.50 -6.11 20.55
C CYS A 46 -12.11 -7.20 21.55
N GLU A 47 -13.07 -8.05 21.88
CA GLU A 47 -12.82 -9.24 22.69
C GLU A 47 -11.87 -10.22 21.97
N LYS A 48 -10.98 -10.86 22.73
CA LYS A 48 -9.99 -11.81 22.21
C LYS A 48 -10.47 -13.25 22.41
N THR A 49 -11.20 -13.76 21.42
CA THR A 49 -11.52 -15.20 21.37
C THR A 49 -10.27 -16.03 21.06
N GLU A 50 -10.28 -17.32 21.40
CA GLU A 50 -9.14 -18.21 21.17
C GLU A 50 -8.75 -18.29 19.68
N ASN A 51 -9.74 -18.41 18.80
CA ASN A 51 -9.54 -18.38 17.34
C ASN A 51 -8.87 -17.09 16.84
N MET A 52 -9.17 -15.94 17.47
CA MET A 52 -8.55 -14.66 17.12
C MET A 52 -7.12 -14.56 17.61
N LYS A 53 -6.82 -15.08 18.81
CA LYS A 53 -5.45 -15.18 19.33
C LYS A 53 -4.59 -16.05 18.42
N LEU A 54 -5.09 -17.23 18.03
CA LEU A 54 -4.43 -18.12 17.09
C LEU A 54 -4.16 -17.43 15.75
N PHE A 55 -5.15 -16.71 15.20
CA PHE A 55 -4.95 -15.92 13.98
C PHE A 55 -3.85 -14.86 14.13
N PHE A 56 -3.82 -14.13 15.25
CA PHE A 56 -2.80 -13.12 15.51
C PHE A 56 -1.40 -13.74 15.65
N GLN A 57 -1.29 -14.89 16.32
CA GLN A 57 -0.03 -15.63 16.44
C GLN A 57 0.48 -16.09 15.07
N GLU A 58 -0.38 -16.67 14.23
CA GLU A 58 -0.01 -17.08 12.87
C GLU A 58 0.37 -15.89 11.98
N ASN A 59 -0.35 -14.77 12.09
CA ASN A 59 0.04 -13.53 11.40
C ASN A 59 1.42 -13.04 11.85
N SER A 60 1.68 -13.06 13.16
CA SER A 60 2.96 -12.66 13.73
C SER A 60 4.09 -13.57 13.26
N LYS A 61 3.92 -14.90 13.32
CA LYS A 61 4.90 -15.88 12.81
C LYS A 61 5.22 -15.65 11.34
N LYS A 62 4.19 -15.44 10.50
CA LYS A 62 4.36 -15.12 9.07
C LYS A 62 5.13 -13.82 8.88
N ASN A 63 4.81 -12.78 9.64
CA ASN A 63 5.50 -11.50 9.54
C ASN A 63 6.97 -11.59 10.01
N PHE A 64 7.27 -12.40 11.03
CA PHE A 64 8.65 -12.72 11.41
C PHE A 64 9.41 -13.41 10.26
N LYS A 65 8.78 -14.37 9.57
CA LYS A 65 9.39 -15.00 8.38
C LYS A 65 9.70 -13.98 7.28
N PHE A 66 8.78 -13.05 7.01
CA PHE A 66 9.02 -11.98 6.05
C PHE A 66 10.15 -11.06 6.48
N PHE A 67 10.21 -10.70 7.77
CA PHE A 67 11.28 -9.85 8.29
C PHE A 67 12.65 -10.54 8.19
N ASN A 68 12.75 -11.81 8.58
CA ASN A 68 13.99 -12.58 8.43
C ASN A 68 14.43 -12.67 6.96
N LYS A 69 13.49 -12.89 6.03
CA LYS A 69 13.82 -12.88 4.60
C LYS A 69 14.32 -11.51 4.13
N ILE A 70 13.76 -10.42 4.63
CA ILE A 70 14.26 -9.07 4.34
C ILE A 70 15.71 -8.91 4.84
N LEU A 71 16.07 -9.45 6.00
CA LEU A 71 17.45 -9.41 6.51
C LEU A 71 18.41 -10.19 5.61
N GLU A 72 18.05 -11.41 5.21
CA GLU A 72 18.86 -12.22 4.28
C GLU A 72 19.08 -11.52 2.94
N LEU A 73 18.04 -10.87 2.40
CA LEU A 73 18.14 -10.09 1.17
C LEU A 73 18.97 -8.82 1.36
N ASN A 74 18.83 -8.13 2.49
CA ASN A 74 19.61 -6.93 2.82
C ASN A 74 21.12 -7.25 2.80
N GLU A 75 21.54 -8.35 3.42
CA GLU A 75 22.93 -8.81 3.39
C GLU A 75 23.40 -9.19 1.98
N ALA A 76 22.56 -9.91 1.22
CA ALA A 76 22.89 -10.31 -0.16
C ALA A 76 23.07 -9.10 -1.08
N PHE A 77 22.22 -8.08 -0.94
CA PHE A 77 22.27 -6.85 -1.73
C PHE A 77 23.43 -5.95 -1.32
N TYR A 78 23.73 -5.86 -0.02
CA TYR A 78 24.91 -5.15 0.48
C TYR A 78 26.20 -5.66 -0.17
N LYS A 79 26.39 -6.98 -0.22
CA LYS A 79 27.57 -7.62 -0.86
C LYS A 79 27.70 -7.34 -2.37
N LYS A 80 26.64 -6.86 -3.02
CA LYS A 80 26.58 -6.58 -4.45
C LYS A 80 26.38 -5.09 -4.77
N ASN A 81 26.43 -4.21 -3.76
CA ASN A 81 26.16 -2.78 -3.90
C ASN A 81 24.82 -2.47 -4.59
N ILE A 82 23.79 -3.25 -4.27
CA ILE A 82 22.44 -3.08 -4.83
C ILE A 82 21.63 -2.20 -3.89
N ASN A 83 21.25 -1.02 -4.36
CA ASN A 83 20.26 -0.19 -3.67
C ASN A 83 18.87 -0.78 -3.84
N PHE A 84 18.14 -0.82 -2.73
CA PHE A 84 16.75 -1.24 -2.71
C PHE A 84 15.97 -0.46 -1.64
N ASN A 85 14.65 -0.50 -1.69
CA ASN A 85 13.76 0.00 -0.66
C ASN A 85 12.63 -1.00 -0.41
N ILE A 86 12.33 -1.27 0.86
CA ILE A 86 11.08 -1.94 1.24
C ILE A 86 9.95 -0.90 1.19
N LEU A 87 8.89 -1.19 0.44
CA LEU A 87 7.81 -0.22 0.22
C LEU A 87 6.71 -0.27 1.30
N LYS A 88 6.33 -1.47 1.74
CA LYS A 88 5.22 -1.71 2.69
C LYS A 88 5.56 -2.88 3.61
N GLY A 89 4.52 -3.52 4.16
CA GLY A 89 4.66 -4.80 4.84
C GLY A 89 5.16 -4.64 6.27
N VAL A 90 6.05 -5.54 6.68
CA VAL A 90 6.47 -5.69 8.09
C VAL A 90 7.33 -4.53 8.58
N VAL A 91 8.15 -3.94 7.70
CA VAL A 91 8.97 -2.76 8.03
C VAL A 91 8.06 -1.55 8.27
N LEU A 92 7.12 -1.29 7.37
CA LEU A 92 6.09 -0.26 7.57
C LEU A 92 5.29 -0.52 8.85
N SER A 93 4.92 -1.78 9.11
CA SER A 93 4.19 -2.15 10.33
C SER A 93 4.94 -1.73 11.59
N LYS A 94 6.25 -2.02 11.66
CA LYS A 94 7.08 -1.58 12.77
C LYS A 94 7.11 -0.05 12.89
N GLN A 95 7.25 0.67 11.78
CA GLN A 95 7.34 2.14 11.80
C GLN A 95 6.07 2.81 12.36
N ILE A 96 4.88 2.33 11.98
CA ILE A 96 3.63 3.07 12.24
C ILE A 96 2.72 2.43 13.30
N TYR A 97 2.93 1.16 13.63
CA TYR A 97 2.24 0.45 14.72
C TYR A 97 3.16 0.05 15.87
N ASN A 98 4.47 0.33 15.76
CA ASN A 98 5.50 -0.11 16.72
C ASN A 98 5.61 -1.63 16.91
N ASP A 99 4.99 -2.42 16.03
CA ASP A 99 4.96 -3.88 16.13
C ASP A 99 4.83 -4.50 14.74
N ILE A 100 5.59 -5.58 14.49
CA ILE A 100 5.59 -6.22 13.18
C ILE A 100 4.36 -7.11 12.96
N GLY A 101 3.71 -7.61 14.03
CA GLY A 101 2.55 -8.50 13.98
C GLY A 101 1.20 -7.77 13.85
N SER A 102 1.19 -6.46 14.08
CA SER A 102 -0.01 -5.61 14.14
C SER A 102 -0.64 -5.29 12.80
N ARG A 103 0.01 -5.67 11.70
CA ARG A 103 -0.50 -5.51 10.33
C ARG A 103 -0.49 -6.86 9.63
N GLU A 104 -1.58 -7.20 8.94
CA GLU A 104 -1.56 -8.37 8.07
C GLU A 104 -0.69 -8.06 6.84
N CYS A 105 0.36 -8.83 6.58
CA CYS A 105 1.19 -8.71 5.37
C CYS A 105 0.98 -9.92 4.45
N ARG A 106 1.04 -9.72 3.13
CA ARG A 106 0.81 -10.79 2.13
C ARG A 106 2.09 -11.16 1.36
N ASP A 107 2.98 -10.19 1.22
CA ASP A 107 4.16 -10.22 0.37
C ASP A 107 5.22 -9.27 0.91
N ILE A 108 6.41 -9.34 0.30
CA ILE A 108 7.49 -8.38 0.43
C ILE A 108 7.56 -7.55 -0.85
N ASP A 109 7.22 -6.27 -0.76
CA ASP A 109 7.38 -5.31 -1.86
C ASP A 109 8.80 -4.74 -1.87
N LEU A 110 9.59 -5.13 -2.85
CA LEU A 110 11.00 -4.74 -2.99
C LEU A 110 11.18 -3.81 -4.20
N LEU A 111 11.48 -2.54 -3.97
CA LEU A 111 11.85 -1.59 -5.04
C LEU A 111 13.35 -1.58 -5.25
N ILE A 112 13.81 -1.73 -6.49
CA ILE A 112 15.23 -1.67 -6.87
C ILE A 112 15.45 -0.64 -7.98
N GLU A 113 16.70 -0.23 -8.18
CA GLU A 113 17.08 0.44 -9.42
C GLU A 113 16.91 -0.52 -10.60
N GLU A 114 16.27 -0.07 -11.70
CA GLU A 114 15.94 -0.91 -12.86
C GLU A 114 17.17 -1.64 -13.44
N LYS A 115 18.34 -1.00 -13.44
CA LYS A 115 19.62 -1.59 -13.88
C LYS A 115 20.01 -2.87 -13.11
N ASN A 116 19.51 -3.04 -11.88
CA ASN A 116 19.82 -4.19 -11.01
C ASN A 116 18.87 -5.37 -11.21
N THR A 117 17.87 -5.27 -12.08
CA THR A 117 16.81 -6.29 -12.23
C THR A 117 17.35 -7.70 -12.49
N ASN A 118 18.32 -7.84 -13.40
CA ASN A 118 18.90 -9.16 -13.72
C ASN A 118 19.74 -9.70 -12.56
N VAL A 119 20.53 -8.85 -11.89
CA VAL A 119 21.35 -9.28 -10.74
C VAL A 119 20.47 -9.74 -9.59
N VAL A 120 19.37 -9.03 -9.31
CA VAL A 120 18.42 -9.40 -8.26
C VAL A 120 17.64 -10.65 -8.64
N HIS A 121 17.29 -10.82 -9.92
CA HIS A 121 16.72 -12.07 -10.42
C HIS A 121 17.59 -13.28 -10.10
N ASP A 122 18.89 -13.21 -10.40
CA ASP A 122 19.82 -14.31 -10.12
C ASP A 122 19.98 -14.60 -8.62
N ILE A 123 19.97 -13.56 -7.78
CA ILE A 123 19.99 -13.71 -6.32
C ILE A 123 18.74 -14.45 -5.84
N LEU A 124 17.56 -14.07 -6.33
CA LEU A 124 16.29 -14.69 -5.96
C LEU A 124 16.24 -16.16 -6.42
N LEU A 125 16.66 -16.46 -7.66
CA LEU A 125 16.74 -17.85 -8.15
C LEU A 125 17.64 -18.72 -7.27
N LYS A 126 18.81 -18.21 -6.85
CA LYS A 126 19.73 -18.91 -5.94
C LYS A 126 19.15 -19.15 -4.55
N GLN A 127 18.15 -18.37 -4.14
CA GLN A 127 17.40 -18.55 -2.90
C GLN A 127 16.07 -19.32 -3.10
N ASN A 128 15.96 -20.09 -4.19
CA ASN A 128 14.77 -20.91 -4.53
C ASN A 128 13.47 -20.11 -4.72
N PHE A 129 13.58 -18.83 -5.09
CA PHE A 129 12.44 -18.05 -5.54
C PHE A 129 12.24 -18.22 -7.04
N HIS A 130 11.07 -18.69 -7.45
CA HIS A 130 10.73 -18.86 -8.86
C HIS A 130 9.72 -17.82 -9.30
N LEU A 131 9.83 -17.34 -10.54
CA LEU A 131 8.83 -16.46 -11.13
C LEU A 131 7.47 -17.18 -11.14
N ARG A 132 6.43 -16.51 -10.63
CA ARG A 132 5.06 -17.01 -10.73
C ARG A 132 4.55 -17.05 -12.17
N GLU A 133 5.16 -16.25 -13.02
CA GLU A 133 4.76 -16.05 -14.41
C GLU A 133 6.03 -16.04 -15.27
N SER A 134 6.27 -17.14 -16.00
CA SER A 134 7.48 -17.34 -16.80
C SER A 134 7.63 -16.29 -17.90
N ASN A 135 8.87 -15.99 -18.30
CA ASN A 135 9.26 -15.12 -19.43
C ASN A 135 8.91 -13.62 -19.32
N LYS A 136 8.29 -13.15 -18.24
CA LYS A 136 7.89 -11.74 -18.10
C LYS A 136 9.06 -10.77 -17.89
N LEU A 137 10.10 -11.20 -17.17
CA LEU A 137 11.28 -10.37 -16.95
C LEU A 137 12.07 -10.09 -18.22
N GLN A 138 12.12 -11.02 -19.17
CA GLN A 138 12.91 -10.86 -20.40
C GLN A 138 12.12 -10.13 -21.50
N ASN A 139 10.82 -9.90 -21.28
CA ASN A 139 9.94 -9.26 -22.24
C ASN A 139 9.95 -7.73 -22.07
N LYS A 140 10.60 -7.02 -23.01
CA LYS A 140 10.65 -5.54 -23.02
C LYS A 140 9.27 -4.87 -23.03
N THR A 141 8.30 -5.46 -23.72
CA THR A 141 6.91 -4.97 -23.74
C THR A 141 6.28 -5.10 -22.35
N TYR A 142 6.56 -6.20 -21.65
CA TYR A 142 6.12 -6.37 -20.27
C TYR A 142 6.75 -5.32 -19.35
N GLN A 143 8.08 -5.15 -19.38
CA GLN A 143 8.77 -4.15 -18.57
C GLN A 143 8.25 -2.72 -18.77
N LYS A 144 7.84 -2.40 -20.01
CA LYS A 144 7.26 -1.09 -20.36
C LYS A 144 5.89 -0.84 -19.71
N TYR A 145 4.99 -1.84 -19.74
CA TYR A 145 3.60 -1.67 -19.27
C TYR A 145 3.36 -2.14 -17.84
N PHE A 146 4.26 -2.93 -17.28
CA PHE A 146 4.25 -3.38 -15.89
C PHE A 146 5.39 -2.71 -15.12
N HIS A 147 5.41 -2.92 -13.80
CA HIS A 147 6.34 -2.24 -12.90
C HIS A 147 7.03 -3.21 -11.94
N HIS A 148 6.55 -4.46 -11.91
CA HIS A 148 7.09 -5.51 -11.08
C HIS A 148 6.86 -6.88 -11.71
N VAL A 149 7.50 -7.89 -11.12
CA VAL A 149 7.16 -9.30 -11.25
C VAL A 149 7.08 -9.94 -9.87
N SER A 150 6.29 -11.01 -9.74
CA SER A 150 6.15 -11.74 -8.49
C SER A 150 6.96 -13.03 -8.51
N TYR A 151 7.70 -13.27 -7.44
CA TYR A 151 8.39 -14.52 -7.17
C TYR A 151 7.74 -15.25 -6.00
N LEU A 152 7.77 -16.57 -6.04
CA LEU A 152 7.29 -17.43 -4.96
C LEU A 152 8.39 -18.42 -4.59
N ASN A 153 8.69 -18.50 -3.30
CA ASN A 153 9.37 -19.64 -2.72
C ASN A 153 8.30 -20.54 -2.06
N SER A 154 7.99 -21.67 -2.71
CA SER A 154 6.92 -22.58 -2.27
C SER A 154 7.23 -23.26 -0.94
N ASN A 155 8.50 -23.51 -0.64
CA ASN A 155 8.94 -24.17 0.59
C ASN A 155 8.76 -23.23 1.79
N GLU A 156 9.17 -21.97 1.65
CA GLU A 156 9.05 -20.96 2.70
C GLU A 156 7.64 -20.34 2.76
N LYS A 157 6.85 -20.48 1.69
CA LYS A 157 5.57 -19.81 1.46
C LYS A 157 5.69 -18.27 1.50
N ILE A 158 6.78 -17.76 0.94
CA ILE A 158 7.06 -16.31 0.84
C ILE A 158 6.89 -15.85 -0.60
N MET A 159 6.18 -14.74 -0.78
CA MET A 159 6.04 -14.05 -2.05
C MET A 159 6.81 -12.73 -2.01
N ILE A 160 7.62 -12.48 -3.03
CA ILE A 160 8.34 -11.22 -3.23
C ILE A 160 7.79 -10.57 -4.50
N GLU A 161 7.32 -9.34 -4.41
CA GLU A 161 7.07 -8.51 -5.58
C GLU A 161 8.33 -7.66 -5.82
N LEU A 162 9.05 -7.96 -6.91
CA LEU A 162 10.23 -7.21 -7.31
C LEU A 162 9.82 -6.08 -8.24
N HIS A 163 9.86 -4.85 -7.74
CA HIS A 163 9.50 -3.62 -8.44
C HIS A 163 10.74 -2.92 -9.01
N TRP A 164 10.74 -2.59 -10.30
CA TRP A 164 11.70 -1.64 -10.91
C TRP A 164 11.14 -0.21 -10.97
N ARG A 165 9.81 -0.07 -10.82
CA ARG A 165 9.13 1.22 -10.64
C ARG A 165 8.07 1.08 -9.55
N PRO A 166 7.72 2.14 -8.81
CA PRO A 166 6.69 2.05 -7.79
C PRO A 166 5.29 1.77 -8.34
N PHE A 167 5.00 2.20 -9.58
CA PHE A 167 3.70 2.04 -10.23
C PHE A 167 3.84 1.84 -11.75
N SER A 168 2.85 1.22 -12.39
CA SER A 168 2.85 0.99 -13.85
C SER A 168 2.74 2.29 -14.66
N ILE A 169 1.98 3.27 -14.15
CA ILE A 169 1.85 4.58 -14.77
C ILE A 169 2.88 5.49 -14.10
N GLU A 170 4.05 5.59 -14.72
CA GLU A 170 5.24 6.30 -14.21
C GLU A 170 4.97 7.73 -13.77
N SER A 171 4.06 8.44 -14.45
CA SER A 171 3.73 9.81 -14.10
C SER A 171 3.11 10.00 -12.70
N PHE A 172 2.78 8.93 -11.98
CA PHE A 172 2.41 9.02 -10.56
C PHE A 172 3.62 9.14 -9.63
N PHE A 173 4.75 8.56 -10.02
CA PHE A 173 5.99 8.54 -9.23
C PHE A 173 7.18 8.46 -10.20
N PRO A 174 7.59 9.60 -10.79
CA PRO A 174 8.63 9.65 -11.81
C PRO A 174 10.06 9.73 -11.23
N GLU A 175 10.23 9.98 -9.93
CA GLU A 175 11.55 10.03 -9.31
C GLU A 175 12.13 8.63 -9.11
N ASN A 176 13.34 8.41 -9.62
CA ASN A 176 14.05 7.14 -9.57
C ASN A 176 15.43 7.24 -8.90
N ASP A 177 15.84 8.43 -8.46
CA ASP A 177 17.09 8.64 -7.75
C ASP A 177 16.97 8.18 -6.29
N PHE A 178 17.58 7.02 -6.00
CA PHE A 178 17.58 6.43 -4.66
C PHE A 178 18.22 7.33 -3.60
N SER A 179 19.15 8.22 -3.97
CA SER A 179 19.74 9.15 -3.01
C SER A 179 18.73 10.19 -2.52
N LYS A 180 17.71 10.52 -3.32
CA LYS A 180 16.66 11.48 -2.98
C LYS A 180 15.48 10.86 -2.26
N ILE A 181 15.11 9.62 -2.63
CA ILE A 181 13.87 9.01 -2.17
C ILE A 181 14.04 8.10 -0.96
N SER A 182 15.28 7.70 -0.63
CA SER A 182 15.52 6.66 0.39
C SER A 182 15.92 7.25 1.74
N LYS A 183 15.64 6.49 2.80
CA LYS A 183 16.25 6.66 4.13
C LYS A 183 16.50 5.27 4.73
N LYS A 184 17.32 5.22 5.77
CA LYS A 184 17.45 4.02 6.62
C LYS A 184 16.53 4.13 7.83
N VAL A 185 16.00 3.00 8.26
CA VAL A 185 15.27 2.85 9.53
C VAL A 185 15.83 1.65 10.28
N ILE A 186 15.84 1.73 11.61
CA ILE A 186 16.28 0.65 12.47
C ILE A 186 15.06 -0.20 12.85
N VAL A 187 15.08 -1.48 12.46
CA VAL A 187 14.09 -2.48 12.88
C VAL A 187 14.84 -3.64 13.50
N SER A 188 14.57 -3.93 14.78
CA SER A 188 15.25 -5.01 15.52
C SER A 188 16.79 -4.94 15.41
N ASN A 189 17.34 -3.73 15.61
CA ASN A 189 18.77 -3.41 15.51
C ASN A 189 19.41 -3.61 14.12
N GLN A 190 18.59 -3.71 13.07
CA GLN A 190 19.04 -3.84 11.69
C GLN A 190 18.64 -2.61 10.89
N GLU A 191 19.60 -2.06 10.12
CA GLU A 191 19.33 -0.94 9.22
C GLU A 191 18.70 -1.44 7.92
N ILE A 192 17.45 -1.03 7.69
CA ILE A 192 16.70 -1.36 6.48
C ILE A 192 16.43 -0.10 5.68
N SER A 193 16.63 -0.20 4.36
CA SER A 193 16.32 0.88 3.43
C SER A 193 14.83 0.94 3.11
N VAL A 194 14.25 2.13 3.21
CA VAL A 194 12.85 2.42 2.89
C VAL A 194 12.76 3.75 2.16
N LEU A 195 11.60 4.05 1.59
CA LEU A 195 11.32 5.42 1.15
C LEU A 195 11.35 6.37 2.36
N ASN A 196 11.91 7.56 2.18
CA ASN A 196 11.85 8.64 3.16
C ASN A 196 10.40 9.10 3.38
N ASN A 197 10.18 9.94 4.40
CA ASN A 197 8.82 10.23 4.88
C ASN A 197 7.91 10.79 3.80
N GLU A 198 8.37 11.76 3.02
CA GLU A 198 7.53 12.41 2.01
C GLU A 198 7.20 11.46 0.86
N TYR A 199 8.21 10.78 0.33
CA TYR A 199 8.01 9.86 -0.79
C TYR A 199 7.23 8.60 -0.37
N ASN A 200 7.37 8.14 0.88
CA ASN A 200 6.57 7.03 1.41
C ASN A 200 5.11 7.43 1.59
N LEU A 201 4.82 8.61 2.16
CA LEU A 201 3.44 9.10 2.25
C LEU A 201 2.80 9.24 0.87
N ILE A 202 3.53 9.81 -0.11
CA ILE A 202 3.09 9.91 -1.51
C ILE A 202 2.79 8.53 -2.08
N TYR A 203 3.70 7.58 -1.87
CA TYR A 203 3.54 6.20 -2.31
C TYR A 203 2.27 5.55 -1.72
N LEU A 204 2.06 5.65 -0.40
CA LEU A 204 0.87 5.10 0.27
C LEU A 204 -0.43 5.72 -0.26
N CYS A 205 -0.46 7.04 -0.45
CA CYS A 205 -1.61 7.75 -1.00
C CYS A 205 -1.95 7.30 -2.42
N ILE A 206 -0.94 7.18 -3.29
CA ILE A 206 -1.13 6.71 -4.67
C ILE A 206 -1.55 5.24 -4.68
N HIS A 207 -0.88 4.38 -3.91
CA HIS A 207 -1.20 2.95 -3.82
C HIS A 207 -2.66 2.73 -3.41
N GLY A 208 -3.09 3.34 -2.29
CA GLY A 208 -4.48 3.24 -1.84
C GLY A 208 -5.48 3.79 -2.88
N SER A 209 -5.14 4.90 -3.54
CA SER A 209 -5.95 5.47 -4.63
C SER A 209 -6.06 4.54 -5.84
N LEU A 210 -4.97 3.89 -6.26
CA LEU A 210 -4.98 2.95 -7.39
C LEU A 210 -5.81 1.69 -7.10
N HIS A 211 -6.04 1.39 -5.82
CA HIS A 211 -6.96 0.33 -5.39
C HIS A 211 -8.34 0.85 -4.93
N MET A 212 -8.65 2.13 -5.14
CA MET A 212 -9.89 2.77 -4.70
C MET A 212 -10.20 2.60 -3.21
N PHE A 213 -9.15 2.42 -2.39
CA PHE A 213 -9.27 2.12 -0.98
C PHE A 213 -10.20 0.95 -0.62
N SER A 214 -10.23 -0.11 -1.44
CA SER A 214 -11.10 -1.28 -1.19
C SER A 214 -10.85 -1.98 0.15
N GLU A 215 -9.68 -1.82 0.77
CA GLU A 215 -9.34 -2.32 2.10
C GLU A 215 -9.07 -1.13 3.05
N LEU A 216 -9.69 -1.08 4.24
CA LEU A 216 -9.52 0.05 5.18
C LEU A 216 -8.10 0.15 5.73
N ILE A 217 -7.34 -0.95 5.74
CA ILE A 217 -5.94 -0.95 6.19
C ILE A 217 -5.10 0.11 5.47
N TRP A 218 -5.38 0.40 4.19
CA TRP A 218 -4.63 1.42 3.46
C TRP A 218 -4.89 2.84 3.97
N ILE A 219 -6.13 3.13 4.38
CA ILE A 219 -6.48 4.43 4.97
C ILE A 219 -5.90 4.53 6.39
N LEU A 220 -5.97 3.43 7.15
CA LEU A 220 -5.39 3.35 8.49
C LEU A 220 -3.87 3.50 8.47
N ASP A 221 -3.18 2.86 7.52
CA ASP A 221 -1.73 2.98 7.33
C ASP A 221 -1.35 4.45 7.09
N ILE A 222 -2.08 5.17 6.23
CA ILE A 222 -1.85 6.60 5.98
C ILE A 222 -2.09 7.42 7.25
N ALA A 223 -3.19 7.17 7.97
CA ALA A 223 -3.50 7.88 9.21
C ALA A 223 -2.43 7.68 10.29
N LYS A 224 -1.94 6.45 10.45
CA LYS A 224 -0.86 6.11 11.39
C LYS A 224 0.48 6.67 10.93
N PHE A 225 0.76 6.67 9.64
CA PHE A 225 1.97 7.29 9.09
C PHE A 225 2.01 8.79 9.38
N ILE A 226 0.90 9.50 9.12
CA ILE A 226 0.74 10.93 9.44
C ILE A 226 0.95 11.20 10.93
N LYS A 227 0.44 10.32 11.80
CA LYS A 227 0.55 10.47 13.25
C LYS A 227 1.96 10.21 13.79
N THR A 228 2.73 9.33 13.17
CA THR A 228 3.96 8.77 13.76
C THR A 228 5.24 9.26 13.09
N GLN A 229 5.16 9.78 11.86
CA GLN A 229 6.33 10.24 11.11
C GLN A 229 6.33 11.75 10.99
N GLU A 230 7.52 12.35 11.05
CA GLU A 230 7.71 13.77 10.75
C GLU A 230 7.62 13.99 9.24
N ILE A 231 6.68 14.84 8.81
CA ILE A 231 6.39 15.05 7.39
C ILE A 231 6.65 16.51 7.05
N ASP A 232 7.48 16.76 6.04
CA ASP A 232 7.56 18.07 5.40
C ASP A 232 6.38 18.26 4.43
N TRP A 233 5.32 18.91 4.94
CA TRP A 233 4.11 19.19 4.17
C TRP A 233 4.35 20.15 3.00
N ASN A 234 5.33 21.06 3.08
CA ASN A 234 5.67 21.95 1.98
C ASN A 234 6.27 21.15 0.82
N LYS A 235 7.16 20.20 1.12
CA LYS A 235 7.72 19.29 0.12
C LYS A 235 6.65 18.39 -0.50
N ILE A 236 5.71 17.86 0.29
CA ILE A 236 4.55 17.12 -0.25
C ILE A 236 3.76 17.99 -1.24
N GLN A 237 3.46 19.25 -0.89
CA GLN A 237 2.74 20.15 -1.77
C GLN A 237 3.51 20.42 -3.07
N GLN A 238 4.81 20.70 -2.97
CA GLN A 238 5.67 20.96 -4.14
C GLN A 238 5.73 19.75 -5.07
N ILE A 239 6.00 18.56 -4.54
CA ILE A 239 6.03 17.32 -5.32
C ILE A 239 4.66 17.03 -5.92
N SER A 240 3.57 17.21 -5.16
CA SER A 240 2.23 16.91 -5.66
C SER A 240 1.83 17.79 -6.83
N LYS A 241 2.21 19.07 -6.84
CA LYS A 241 2.02 19.99 -7.96
C LYS A 241 2.91 19.64 -9.15
N LEU A 242 4.20 19.42 -8.90
CA LEU A 242 5.18 19.09 -9.94
C LEU A 242 4.78 17.83 -10.72
N TRP A 243 4.35 16.79 -10.00
CA TRP A 243 3.94 15.52 -10.62
C TRP A 243 2.47 15.50 -11.04
N ARG A 244 1.70 16.56 -10.73
CA ARG A 244 0.26 16.67 -10.96
C ARG A 244 -0.55 15.55 -10.28
N ILE A 245 -0.19 15.20 -9.05
CA ILE A 245 -0.82 14.14 -8.23
C ILE A 245 -1.59 14.71 -7.03
N GLU A 246 -1.97 15.99 -7.06
CA GLU A 246 -2.65 16.67 -5.96
C GLU A 246 -3.95 15.95 -5.57
N ARG A 247 -4.67 15.39 -6.54
CA ARG A 247 -5.94 14.71 -6.31
C ARG A 247 -5.83 13.41 -5.50
N PRO A 248 -4.99 12.41 -5.86
CA PRO A 248 -4.81 11.23 -5.02
C PRO A 248 -4.27 11.62 -3.65
N ILE A 249 -3.35 12.60 -3.54
CA ILE A 249 -2.82 13.05 -2.25
C ILE A 249 -3.92 13.67 -1.37
N SER A 250 -4.65 14.68 -1.88
CA SER A 250 -5.72 15.37 -1.16
C SER A 250 -6.84 14.43 -0.72
N MET A 251 -7.29 13.52 -1.62
CA MET A 251 -8.29 12.51 -1.28
C MET A 251 -7.82 11.59 -0.17
N SER A 252 -6.58 11.11 -0.23
CA SER A 252 -6.02 10.14 0.72
C SER A 252 -5.89 10.73 2.11
N ILE A 253 -5.30 11.93 2.22
CA ILE A 253 -5.13 12.65 3.50
C ILE A 253 -6.50 13.01 4.09
N PHE A 254 -7.44 13.48 3.27
CA PHE A 254 -8.80 13.74 3.73
C PHE A 254 -9.48 12.47 4.25
N LEU A 255 -9.37 11.34 3.55
CA LEU A 255 -9.95 10.07 4.00
C LEU A 255 -9.32 9.57 5.31
N ALA A 256 -8.01 9.73 5.47
CA ALA A 256 -7.31 9.40 6.71
C ALA A 256 -7.85 10.22 7.91
N SER A 257 -8.09 11.52 7.71
CA SER A 257 -8.76 12.35 8.74
C SER A 257 -10.21 11.95 8.95
N PHE A 258 -10.98 11.84 7.87
CA PHE A 258 -12.42 11.60 7.91
C PHE A 258 -12.81 10.22 8.46
N LEU A 259 -11.99 9.19 8.26
CA LEU A 259 -12.29 7.82 8.69
C LEU A 259 -11.45 7.34 9.88
N CYS A 260 -10.27 7.91 10.10
CA CYS A 260 -9.36 7.44 11.15
C CYS A 260 -8.90 8.55 12.10
N ASN A 261 -9.52 9.74 12.03
CA ASN A 261 -9.24 10.88 12.91
C ASN A 261 -7.77 11.36 12.86
N ALA A 262 -7.10 11.21 11.72
CA ALA A 262 -5.77 11.77 11.51
C ALA A 262 -5.80 13.30 11.61
N THR A 263 -4.81 13.88 12.31
CA THR A 263 -4.59 15.32 12.32
C THR A 263 -3.89 15.73 11.04
N ILE A 264 -4.52 16.61 10.26
CA ILE A 264 -4.05 16.98 8.92
C ILE A 264 -3.92 18.51 8.78
N PRO A 265 -3.01 18.99 7.92
CA PRO A 265 -2.91 20.40 7.58
C PRO A 265 -4.21 20.98 6.99
N ASN A 266 -4.40 22.30 7.14
CA ASN A 266 -5.63 22.99 6.77
C ASN A 266 -5.96 22.88 5.27
N GLU A 267 -4.94 22.88 4.41
CA GLU A 267 -5.07 22.75 2.96
C GLU A 267 -5.71 21.43 2.51
N TYR A 268 -5.65 20.38 3.34
CA TYR A 268 -6.24 19.08 3.04
C TYR A 268 -7.63 18.87 3.66
N LYS A 269 -8.09 19.78 4.54
CA LYS A 269 -9.42 19.69 5.18
C LYS A 269 -10.57 19.88 4.20
N ASN A 270 -10.36 20.62 3.12
CA ASN A 270 -11.39 20.99 2.15
C ASN A 270 -10.99 20.60 0.71
N PRO A 271 -11.14 19.32 0.32
CA PRO A 271 -10.84 18.90 -1.05
C PRO A 271 -11.71 19.62 -2.09
N ASP A 272 -11.16 19.81 -3.28
CA ASP A 272 -11.89 20.45 -4.39
C ASP A 272 -13.10 19.62 -4.88
N LYS A 273 -13.94 20.21 -5.73
CA LYS A 273 -15.17 19.57 -6.24
C LYS A 273 -14.91 18.25 -6.98
N LYS A 274 -13.83 18.13 -7.77
CA LYS A 274 -13.46 16.90 -8.49
C LYS A 274 -12.97 15.83 -7.51
N THR A 275 -12.15 16.23 -6.54
CA THR A 275 -11.62 15.35 -5.49
C THR A 275 -12.74 14.81 -4.60
N LYS A 276 -13.70 15.66 -4.19
CA LYS A 276 -14.93 15.27 -3.47
C LYS A 276 -15.77 14.22 -4.22
N LYS A 277 -15.85 14.31 -5.56
CA LYS A 277 -16.54 13.28 -6.37
C LYS A 277 -15.85 11.92 -6.27
N LEU A 278 -14.51 11.86 -6.27
CA LEU A 278 -13.77 10.62 -6.13
C LEU A 278 -13.89 10.05 -4.71
N ILE A 279 -13.80 10.91 -3.69
CA ILE A 279 -14.07 10.55 -2.29
C ILE A 279 -15.44 9.89 -2.17
N ASN A 280 -16.50 10.48 -2.74
CA ASN A 280 -17.85 9.89 -2.75
C ASN A 280 -17.90 8.50 -3.41
N LEU A 281 -17.12 8.28 -4.48
CA LEU A 281 -17.05 6.98 -5.16
C LEU A 281 -16.37 5.92 -4.29
N VAL A 282 -15.24 6.27 -3.65
CA VAL A 282 -14.53 5.39 -2.70
C VAL A 282 -15.44 5.01 -1.55
N LEU A 283 -16.00 6.03 -0.90
CA LEU A 283 -16.88 5.91 0.24
C LEU A 283 -18.10 5.02 -0.07
N ARG A 284 -18.77 5.18 -1.22
CA ARG A 284 -19.89 4.29 -1.61
C ARG A 284 -19.51 2.82 -1.85
N GLN A 285 -18.24 2.53 -2.10
CA GLN A 285 -17.75 1.19 -2.37
C GLN A 285 -17.26 0.46 -1.12
N LEU A 286 -16.83 1.17 -0.08
CA LEU A 286 -16.34 0.56 1.15
C LEU A 286 -17.29 -0.50 1.75
N PRO A 287 -18.62 -0.30 1.81
CA PRO A 287 -19.54 -1.31 2.33
C PRO A 287 -19.93 -2.41 1.31
N ASN A 288 -19.61 -2.25 0.02
CA ASN A 288 -20.19 -3.04 -1.07
C ASN A 288 -19.19 -3.98 -1.74
N GLU A 289 -19.43 -5.29 -1.66
CA GLU A 289 -18.63 -6.31 -2.36
C GLU A 289 -19.10 -6.56 -3.82
N LYS A 290 -20.27 -6.04 -4.22
CA LYS A 290 -20.89 -6.37 -5.53
C LYS A 290 -20.18 -5.70 -6.71
N ARG A 291 -19.56 -6.52 -7.57
CA ARG A 291 -18.80 -6.11 -8.77
C ARG A 291 -19.61 -6.20 -10.07
N ASN A 292 -20.73 -5.48 -10.15
CA ASN A 292 -21.57 -5.45 -11.36
C ASN A 292 -21.00 -4.54 -12.48
N LEU A 293 -21.69 -4.48 -13.64
CA LEU A 293 -21.28 -3.64 -14.76
C LEU A 293 -21.20 -2.15 -14.38
N ALA A 294 -22.17 -1.65 -13.61
CA ALA A 294 -22.18 -0.28 -13.12
C ALA A 294 -20.95 0.05 -12.26
N TYR A 295 -20.48 -0.91 -11.45
CA TYR A 295 -19.23 -0.78 -10.70
C TYR A 295 -18.02 -0.66 -11.64
N ARG A 296 -17.92 -1.48 -12.69
CA ARG A 296 -16.81 -1.43 -13.66
C ARG A 296 -16.74 -0.07 -14.36
N ILE A 297 -17.88 0.49 -14.76
CA ILE A 297 -17.96 1.83 -15.38
C ILE A 297 -17.52 2.92 -14.40
N LYS A 298 -18.05 2.92 -13.16
CA LYS A 298 -17.65 3.88 -12.12
C LYS A 298 -16.16 3.79 -11.80
N LYS A 299 -15.59 2.59 -11.79
CA LYS A 299 -14.16 2.34 -11.59
C LYS A 299 -13.32 2.93 -12.73
N LEU A 300 -13.74 2.77 -13.97
CA LEU A 300 -13.06 3.40 -15.11
C LEU A 300 -13.11 4.94 -15.01
N ILE A 301 -14.29 5.51 -14.74
CA ILE A 301 -14.47 6.95 -14.54
C ILE A 301 -13.56 7.45 -13.41
N TYR A 302 -13.48 6.73 -12.30
CA TYR A 302 -12.61 7.06 -11.18
C TYR A 302 -11.15 7.20 -11.64
N PHE A 303 -10.61 6.19 -12.34
CA PHE A 303 -9.21 6.20 -12.73
C PHE A 303 -8.87 7.25 -13.78
N ILE A 304 -9.75 7.47 -14.76
CA ILE A 304 -9.55 8.54 -15.76
C ILE A 304 -9.49 9.92 -15.08
N ASN A 305 -10.25 10.09 -14.00
CA ASN A 305 -10.30 11.35 -13.26
C ASN A 305 -9.32 11.41 -12.09
N LEU A 306 -8.53 10.35 -11.82
CA LEU A 306 -7.63 10.33 -10.67
C LEU A 306 -6.51 11.36 -10.78
N LYS A 307 -6.05 11.66 -11.99
CA LYS A 307 -5.00 12.64 -12.28
C LYS A 307 -5.40 13.51 -13.47
N ASP A 308 -4.99 14.77 -13.46
CA ASP A 308 -5.26 15.70 -14.56
C ASP A 308 -4.22 15.58 -15.69
N GLY A 309 -4.62 16.06 -16.87
CA GLY A 309 -3.77 16.10 -18.07
C GLY A 309 -4.14 15.06 -19.13
N PHE A 310 -4.10 15.50 -20.40
CA PHE A 310 -4.39 14.66 -21.55
C PHE A 310 -3.43 13.47 -21.65
N ILE A 311 -2.13 13.70 -21.44
CA ILE A 311 -1.08 12.66 -21.47
C ILE A 311 -1.39 11.55 -20.47
N TYR A 312 -1.79 11.89 -19.24
CA TYR A 312 -2.17 10.90 -18.24
C TYR A 312 -3.37 10.07 -18.71
N LYS A 313 -4.45 10.72 -19.17
CA LYS A 313 -5.67 10.03 -19.60
C LYS A 313 -5.37 9.07 -20.76
N TRP A 314 -4.59 9.52 -21.73
CA TRP A 314 -4.15 8.71 -22.86
C TRP A 314 -3.30 7.51 -22.43
N ASN A 315 -2.30 7.74 -21.57
CA ASN A 315 -1.46 6.68 -21.04
C ASN A 315 -2.25 5.68 -20.17
N ASN A 316 -3.26 6.14 -19.42
CA ASN A 316 -4.14 5.28 -18.64
C ASN A 316 -4.97 4.36 -19.53
N ILE A 317 -5.53 4.89 -20.63
CA ILE A 317 -6.29 4.10 -21.62
C ILE A 317 -5.38 3.07 -22.28
N LYS A 318 -4.21 3.50 -22.78
CA LYS A 318 -3.20 2.60 -23.37
C LYS A 318 -2.80 1.49 -22.40
N TYR A 319 -2.44 1.85 -21.17
CA TYR A 319 -2.07 0.90 -20.12
C TYR A 319 -3.15 -0.16 -19.91
N ARG A 320 -4.43 0.23 -19.83
CA ARG A 320 -5.54 -0.72 -19.65
C ARG A 320 -5.71 -1.63 -20.86
N PHE A 321 -5.60 -1.10 -22.06
CA PHE A 321 -5.69 -1.87 -23.30
C PHE A 321 -4.58 -2.92 -23.37
N PHE A 322 -3.32 -2.52 -23.18
CA PHE A 322 -2.18 -3.45 -23.21
C PHE A 322 -2.21 -4.47 -22.08
N ARG A 323 -2.65 -4.10 -20.87
CA ARG A 323 -2.82 -5.08 -19.79
C ARG A 323 -3.85 -6.16 -20.12
N ALA A 324 -4.91 -5.83 -20.85
CA ALA A 324 -5.91 -6.81 -21.27
C ALA A 324 -5.41 -7.75 -22.39
N LEU A 325 -4.35 -7.37 -23.11
CA LEU A 325 -3.74 -8.21 -24.15
C LEU A 325 -2.62 -9.12 -23.62
N ILE A 326 -1.99 -8.75 -22.50
CA ILE A 326 -0.83 -9.44 -21.92
C ILE A 326 -1.24 -10.37 -20.77
N GLN A 327 -2.46 -10.21 -20.22
CA GLN A 327 -3.11 -11.13 -19.29
C GLN A 327 -3.98 -12.10 -20.06
#